data_AF-A0A2K8M4W7-F1
#
_entry.id   AF-A0A2K8M4W7-F1
#
_cell.length_a   1.000
_cell.length_b   1.000
_cell.length_c   1.000
_cell.angle_alpha   90.00
_cell.angle_beta   90.00
_cell.angle_gamma   90.00
#
_symmetry.space_group_name_H-M   'P 1'
#
loop_
_entity.id
_entity.type
_entity.pdbx_description
1 polymer ?
#
loop_
_entity_poly.entity_id
_entity_poly.type
_entity_poly.pdbx_seq_one_letter_code
_entity_poly.pdbx_strand_id
1 'polypeptide(L)'
;MVTRLRVPGRKRFGGIFSGDSPTFVLIFGAGFLFTAFFRTDAWHRVLFGPSAVDYSAVLGLVALCAAVGWRSLLRRGFVWAEPAELTWMDFAQVDRRRVVATRLAGVLTGFVVVLGYLAALMLAVGGSSLDWWRAAAALVAGAMILAFTTARRTAFRFEAAGPLLLAGAGVVVAAARLDAITVQYVGAALALCGLLLAFGGEAVSGAGRAVLLDGWNARVLRAMAVTFLDPMMMLPESAPAGSWSLRSPTAFRLAWLGIVGRSRYASALLLVAFAVAVGHVAVPTLPGPVLVGIGAYLALTPFGAGLGVLWRNPGRRRWLGSSSRELVLAHGVALTAVGLVWCALLSVALLALGTAFSPLSWVTVALAVLSVLRTVTRQPVDYSSAGFVDTPAGPMPANLMRQLFRGPDLLAVGILVLAQLG
;
A
#
# COMPACT_ATOMS: atom_id res chain seq x y z
N MET A 1 22.65 15.53 34.87
CA MET A 1 22.53 14.05 34.79
C MET A 1 21.06 13.71 34.62
N VAL A 2 20.61 13.36 33.41
CA VAL A 2 19.20 12.99 33.16
C VAL A 2 19.07 11.49 33.42
N THR A 3 18.58 11.13 34.61
CA THR A 3 18.23 9.76 34.98
C THR A 3 17.04 9.31 34.10
N ARG A 4 17.28 8.36 33.18
CA ARG A 4 16.20 7.72 32.43
C ARG A 4 15.30 6.99 33.42
N LEU A 5 14.13 7.54 33.70
CA LEU A 5 13.06 6.87 34.45
C LEU A 5 12.74 5.54 33.77
N ARG A 6 12.96 4.46 34.51
CA ARG A 6 12.75 3.08 34.07
C ARG A 6 11.27 2.77 34.22
N VAL A 7 10.52 2.83 33.10
CA VAL A 7 9.12 2.41 33.08
C VAL A 7 9.06 0.89 33.33
N PRO A 8 8.41 0.40 34.41
CA PRO A 8 8.25 -1.02 34.66
C PRO A 8 7.48 -1.69 33.52
N GLY A 9 7.91 -2.87 33.08
CA GLY A 9 7.25 -3.66 32.01
C GLY A 9 7.89 -3.56 30.62
N ARG A 10 8.92 -2.73 30.41
CA ARG A 10 9.62 -2.65 29.12
C ARG A 10 10.57 -3.85 28.95
N LYS A 11 10.27 -4.76 28.00
CA LYS A 11 11.09 -5.95 27.69
C LYS A 11 12.57 -5.56 27.48
N ARG A 12 13.50 -6.28 28.15
CA ARG A 12 14.95 -6.19 27.87
C ARG A 12 15.19 -6.61 26.40
N PHE A 13 16.07 -5.91 25.69
CA PHE A 13 16.31 -6.08 24.23
C PHE A 13 15.16 -5.73 23.29
N GLY A 14 14.22 -4.86 23.71
CA GLY A 14 13.11 -4.45 22.84
C GLY A 14 12.18 -5.61 22.42
N GLY A 15 12.30 -6.78 23.05
CA GLY A 15 11.52 -7.98 22.71
C GLY A 15 11.96 -8.71 21.43
N ILE A 16 13.15 -8.45 20.89
CA ILE A 16 13.62 -9.07 19.62
C ILE A 16 14.11 -10.51 19.83
N PHE A 17 14.50 -10.87 21.06
CA PHE A 17 14.97 -12.21 21.43
C PHE A 17 14.36 -12.68 22.75
N SER A 18 13.04 -12.53 22.91
CA SER A 18 12.33 -13.01 24.11
C SER A 18 11.94 -14.48 24.06
N GLY A 19 12.24 -15.19 22.96
CA GLY A 19 11.77 -16.57 22.75
C GLY A 19 10.26 -16.68 22.52
N ASP A 20 9.59 -15.55 22.32
CA ASP A 20 8.17 -15.44 22.02
C ASP A 20 7.89 -15.55 20.51
N SER A 21 6.63 -15.78 20.13
CA SER A 21 6.21 -15.93 18.73
C SER A 21 6.75 -14.85 17.76
N PRO A 22 6.86 -13.56 18.13
CA PRO A 22 7.46 -12.53 17.28
C PRO A 22 8.95 -12.78 16.99
N THR A 23 9.72 -13.25 17.98
CA THR A 23 11.13 -13.62 17.81
C THR A 23 11.25 -14.75 16.78
N PHE A 24 10.40 -15.79 16.90
CA PHE A 24 10.37 -16.91 15.95
C PHE A 24 9.99 -16.46 14.53
N VAL A 25 8.94 -15.66 14.38
CA VAL A 25 8.52 -15.12 13.08
C VAL A 25 9.62 -14.27 12.46
N LEU A 26 10.34 -13.48 13.25
CA LEU A 26 11.46 -12.67 12.75
C LEU A 26 12.62 -13.53 12.27
N ILE A 27 13.06 -14.53 13.05
CA ILE A 27 14.16 -15.42 12.67
C ILE A 27 13.78 -16.25 11.43
N PHE A 28 12.59 -16.85 11.41
CA PHE A 28 12.14 -17.66 10.29
C PHE A 28 11.91 -16.82 9.03
N GLY A 29 11.27 -15.66 9.18
CA GLY A 29 11.08 -14.72 8.08
C GLY A 29 12.40 -14.21 7.51
N ALA A 30 13.37 -13.86 8.36
CA ALA A 30 14.70 -13.46 7.92
C ALA A 30 15.44 -14.61 7.22
N GLY A 31 15.36 -15.83 7.76
CA GLY A 31 15.90 -17.02 7.13
C GLY A 31 15.30 -17.26 5.75
N PHE A 32 13.97 -17.22 5.63
CA PHE A 32 13.26 -17.37 4.36
C PHE A 32 13.68 -16.31 3.33
N LEU A 33 13.75 -15.03 3.71
CA LEU A 33 14.21 -13.96 2.84
C LEU A 33 15.66 -14.18 2.38
N PHE A 34 16.53 -14.65 3.27
CA PHE A 34 17.93 -14.94 2.93
C PHE A 34 18.06 -16.14 1.97
N THR A 35 17.21 -17.17 2.10
CA THR A 35 17.22 -18.32 1.17
C THR A 35 16.96 -17.93 -0.29
N ALA A 36 16.28 -16.81 -0.54
CA ALA A 36 16.01 -16.34 -1.90
C ALA A 36 17.32 -16.02 -2.66
N PHE A 37 18.34 -15.50 -1.99
CA PHE A 37 19.65 -15.19 -2.58
C PHE A 37 20.51 -16.44 -2.88
N PHE A 38 20.20 -17.58 -2.26
CA PHE A 38 20.87 -18.85 -2.58
C PHE A 38 20.18 -19.64 -3.69
N ARG A 39 18.97 -19.23 -4.10
CA ARG A 39 18.18 -19.89 -5.14
C ARG A 39 17.89 -18.96 -6.31
N THR A 40 18.84 -18.09 -6.65
CA THR A 40 18.70 -17.10 -7.73
C THR A 40 18.32 -17.75 -9.05
N ASP A 41 18.90 -18.90 -9.40
CA ASP A 41 18.56 -19.60 -10.66
C ASP A 41 17.12 -20.12 -10.71
N ALA A 42 16.59 -20.56 -9.56
CA ALA A 42 15.19 -20.99 -9.46
C ALA A 42 14.26 -19.77 -9.60
N TRP A 43 14.58 -18.67 -8.91
CA TRP A 43 13.83 -17.43 -9.01
C TRP A 43 13.93 -16.78 -10.40
N HIS A 44 15.05 -16.93 -11.09
CA HIS A 44 15.23 -16.40 -12.44
C HIS A 44 14.25 -17.07 -13.40
N ARG A 45 14.15 -18.41 -13.34
CA ARG A 45 13.17 -19.17 -14.12
C ARG A 45 11.73 -18.80 -13.78
N VAL A 46 11.45 -18.48 -12.51
CA VAL A 46 10.10 -18.09 -12.06
C VAL A 46 9.74 -16.67 -12.47
N LEU A 47 10.66 -15.71 -12.44
CA LEU A 47 10.39 -14.27 -12.65
C LEU A 47 10.65 -13.80 -14.09
N PHE A 48 11.69 -14.32 -14.72
CA PHE A 48 12.14 -13.91 -16.05
C PHE A 48 11.98 -15.02 -17.08
N GLY A 49 11.94 -16.29 -16.65
CA GLY A 49 11.80 -17.43 -17.55
C GLY A 49 13.01 -17.53 -18.48
N PRO A 50 12.82 -17.78 -19.79
CA PRO A 50 13.89 -17.77 -20.77
C PRO A 50 14.21 -16.36 -21.31
N SER A 51 13.46 -15.33 -20.92
CA SER A 51 13.61 -13.98 -21.46
C SER A 51 14.83 -13.26 -20.88
N ALA A 52 15.46 -12.41 -21.69
CA ALA A 52 16.49 -11.51 -21.20
C ALA A 52 15.89 -10.51 -20.19
N VAL A 53 16.66 -10.20 -19.14
CA VAL A 53 16.22 -9.30 -18.07
C VAL A 53 16.27 -7.86 -18.56
N ASP A 54 15.11 -7.19 -18.57
CA ASP A 54 15.02 -5.75 -18.80
C ASP A 54 15.30 -5.00 -17.48
N TYR A 55 16.58 -4.69 -17.24
CA TYR A 55 17.01 -4.00 -16.03
C TYR A 55 16.43 -2.59 -15.90
N SER A 56 16.13 -1.91 -17.02
CA SER A 56 15.46 -0.61 -17.01
C SER A 56 14.05 -0.76 -16.45
N ALA A 57 13.30 -1.77 -16.89
CA ALA A 57 11.98 -2.09 -16.34
C ALA A 57 12.04 -2.49 -14.85
N VAL A 58 13.05 -3.28 -14.45
CA VAL A 58 13.27 -3.65 -13.04
C VAL A 58 13.51 -2.41 -12.17
N LEU A 59 14.38 -1.48 -12.59
CA LEU A 59 14.61 -0.25 -11.83
C LEU A 59 13.43 0.72 -11.91
N GLY A 60 12.67 0.72 -13.01
CA GLY A 60 11.38 1.40 -13.10
C GLY A 60 10.38 0.89 -12.05
N LEU A 61 10.33 -0.43 -11.84
CA LEU A 61 9.51 -1.05 -10.79
C LEU A 61 10.00 -0.67 -9.39
N VAL A 62 11.32 -0.64 -9.16
CA VAL A 62 11.91 -0.17 -7.90
C VAL A 62 11.52 1.29 -7.63
N ALA A 63 11.58 2.18 -8.64
CA ALA A 63 11.12 3.56 -8.51
C ALA A 63 9.63 3.66 -8.15
N LEU A 64 8.79 2.78 -8.72
CA LEU A 64 7.36 2.70 -8.38
C LEU A 64 7.13 2.21 -6.94
N CYS A 65 7.85 1.19 -6.49
CA CYS A 65 7.83 0.75 -5.09
C CYS A 65 8.30 1.89 -4.16
N ALA A 66 9.31 2.65 -4.58
CA ALA A 66 9.79 3.82 -3.86
C ALA A 66 8.72 4.92 -3.79
N ALA A 67 7.99 5.17 -4.87
CA ALA A 67 6.87 6.10 -4.90
C ALA A 67 5.72 5.68 -3.96
N VAL A 68 5.36 4.40 -3.94
CA VAL A 68 4.35 3.86 -3.02
C VAL A 68 4.80 4.01 -1.56
N GLY A 69 6.05 3.66 -1.26
CA GLY A 69 6.63 3.81 0.07
C GLY A 69 6.71 5.27 0.50
N TRP A 70 7.15 6.17 -0.38
CA TRP A 70 7.14 7.61 -0.14
C TRP A 70 5.73 8.13 0.13
N ARG A 71 4.73 7.76 -0.70
CA ARG A 71 3.33 8.13 -0.46
C ARG A 71 2.82 7.65 0.90
N SER A 72 3.27 6.48 1.37
CA SER A 72 2.91 5.97 2.69
C SER A 72 3.49 6.84 3.83
N LEU A 73 4.73 7.34 3.65
CA LEU A 73 5.40 8.25 4.59
C LEU A 73 4.69 9.60 4.69
N LEU A 74 4.14 10.11 3.58
CA LEU A 74 3.37 11.36 3.56
C LEU A 74 2.09 11.32 4.42
N ARG A 75 1.58 10.12 4.72
CA ARG A 75 0.48 9.96 5.69
C ARG A 75 0.91 10.20 7.14
N ARG A 76 2.22 10.35 7.38
CA ARG A 76 2.82 10.72 8.68
C ARG A 76 2.38 9.81 9.82
N GLY A 77 2.25 8.50 9.55
CA GLY A 77 1.84 7.52 10.56
C GLY A 77 2.81 7.36 11.74
N PHE A 78 3.98 8.01 11.70
CA PHE A 78 4.95 8.10 12.79
C PHE A 78 4.63 9.23 13.80
N VAL A 79 3.69 10.12 13.47
CA VAL A 79 3.26 11.25 14.31
C VAL A 79 2.06 10.81 15.13
N TRP A 80 2.31 10.40 16.36
CA TRP A 80 1.27 10.01 17.30
C TRP A 80 1.84 10.10 18.72
N ALA A 81 0.99 10.21 19.73
CA ALA A 81 1.39 9.95 21.10
C ALA A 81 0.16 9.50 21.88
N GLU A 82 0.35 8.53 22.78
CA GLU A 82 -0.75 8.01 23.58
C GLU A 82 -1.29 9.12 24.51
N PRO A 83 -2.61 9.23 24.75
CA PRO A 83 -3.19 10.28 25.58
C PRO A 83 -2.60 10.34 27.00
N ALA A 84 -2.34 9.17 27.60
CA ALA A 84 -1.68 9.06 28.90
C ALA A 84 -0.23 9.55 28.83
N GLU A 85 0.55 9.07 27.84
CA GLU A 85 1.93 9.52 27.60
C GLU A 85 2.01 11.04 27.40
N LEU A 86 1.09 11.62 26.61
CA LEU A 86 1.06 13.05 26.33
C LEU A 86 0.94 13.89 27.59
N THR A 87 0.08 13.47 28.52
CA THR A 87 -0.12 14.12 29.81
C THR A 87 1.18 14.12 30.61
N TRP A 88 1.86 12.97 30.73
CA TRP A 88 3.16 12.89 31.38
C TRP A 88 4.26 13.69 30.66
N MET A 89 4.26 13.72 29.32
CA MET A 89 5.21 14.48 28.53
C MET A 89 5.06 15.99 28.72
N ASP A 90 3.83 16.50 28.93
CA ASP A 90 3.57 17.91 29.22
C ASP A 90 4.19 18.31 30.58
N PHE A 91 4.11 17.43 31.59
CA PHE A 91 4.65 17.72 32.94
C PHE A 91 6.15 17.41 33.08
N ALA A 92 6.69 16.40 32.39
CA ALA A 92 8.06 15.92 32.54
C ALA A 92 9.08 16.58 31.59
N GLN A 93 8.68 17.63 30.86
CA GLN A 93 9.50 18.34 29.86
C GLN A 93 10.23 17.41 28.87
N VAL A 94 9.53 16.38 28.39
CA VAL A 94 10.11 15.42 27.43
C VAL A 94 10.25 16.10 26.06
N ASP A 95 11.41 15.94 25.42
CA ASP A 95 11.62 16.40 24.05
C ASP A 95 10.79 15.56 23.05
N ARG A 96 9.57 16.04 22.78
CA ARG A 96 8.63 15.46 21.81
C ARG A 96 9.21 15.37 20.41
N ARG A 97 10.06 16.32 20.03
CA ARG A 97 10.65 16.35 18.68
C ARG A 97 11.54 15.14 18.47
N ARG A 98 12.35 14.80 19.47
CA ARG A 98 13.21 13.61 19.44
C ARG A 98 12.39 12.32 19.35
N VAL A 99 11.26 12.21 20.05
CA VAL A 99 10.39 11.02 19.98
C VAL A 99 9.82 10.83 18.58
N VAL A 100 9.26 11.88 17.99
CA VAL A 100 8.71 11.84 16.62
C VAL A 100 9.82 11.56 15.60
N ALA A 101 10.98 12.21 15.73
CA ALA A 101 12.13 11.99 14.85
C ALA A 101 12.66 10.54 14.92
N THR A 102 12.70 9.94 16.11
CA THR A 102 13.12 8.54 16.29
C THR A 102 12.16 7.59 15.59
N ARG A 103 10.85 7.85 15.65
CA ARG A 103 9.84 7.04 14.95
C ARG A 103 9.92 7.21 13.43
N LEU A 104 10.13 8.44 12.96
CA LEU A 104 10.39 8.70 11.54
C LEU A 104 11.61 7.91 11.06
N ALA A 105 12.72 7.95 11.81
CA ALA A 105 13.91 7.18 11.50
C ALA A 105 13.61 5.68 11.43
N GLY A 106 12.84 5.12 12.38
CA GLY A 106 12.45 3.71 12.35
C GLY A 106 11.62 3.33 11.11
N VAL A 107 10.63 4.14 10.72
CA VAL A 107 9.85 3.88 9.50
C VAL A 107 10.70 4.04 8.25
N LEU A 108 11.61 5.03 8.24
CA LEU A 108 12.55 5.26 7.15
C LEU A 108 13.49 4.07 6.97
N THR A 109 14.07 3.54 8.06
CA THR A 109 14.92 2.34 8.02
C THR A 109 14.15 1.15 7.46
N GLY A 110 12.91 0.92 7.89
CA GLY A 110 12.06 -0.12 7.31
C GLY A 110 11.85 0.05 5.81
N PHE A 111 11.62 1.29 5.37
CA PHE A 111 11.48 1.62 3.95
C PHE A 111 12.77 1.36 3.14
N VAL A 112 13.96 1.77 3.65
CA VAL A 112 15.27 1.46 3.03
C VAL A 112 15.47 -0.05 2.93
N VAL A 113 15.22 -0.79 4.01
CA VAL A 113 15.48 -2.23 4.06
C VAL A 113 14.60 -2.96 3.06
N VAL A 114 13.29 -2.67 3.01
CA VAL A 114 12.36 -3.33 2.08
C VAL A 114 12.71 -2.99 0.64
N LEU A 115 12.93 -1.71 0.32
CA LEU A 115 13.22 -1.28 -1.05
C LEU A 115 14.59 -1.76 -1.53
N GLY A 116 15.60 -1.66 -0.67
CA GLY A 116 16.95 -2.15 -0.93
C GLY A 116 16.99 -3.66 -1.10
N TYR A 117 16.26 -4.41 -0.26
CA TYR A 117 16.11 -5.86 -0.41
C TYR A 117 15.46 -6.21 -1.76
N LEU A 118 14.36 -5.55 -2.14
CA LEU A 118 13.68 -5.82 -3.40
C LEU A 118 14.60 -5.54 -4.60
N ALA A 119 15.28 -4.39 -4.61
CA ALA A 119 16.22 -4.04 -5.67
C ALA A 119 17.39 -5.04 -5.75
N ALA A 120 17.99 -5.37 -4.60
CA ALA A 120 19.10 -6.32 -4.52
C ALA A 120 18.69 -7.71 -4.98
N LEU A 121 17.51 -8.19 -4.58
CA LEU A 121 17.01 -9.50 -4.97
C LEU A 121 16.76 -9.55 -6.48
N MET A 122 16.08 -8.56 -7.06
CA MET A 122 15.79 -8.54 -8.49
C MET A 122 17.06 -8.47 -9.34
N LEU A 123 18.05 -7.69 -8.91
CA LEU A 123 19.36 -7.60 -9.58
C LEU A 123 20.18 -8.88 -9.46
N ALA A 124 20.21 -9.49 -8.27
CA ALA A 124 20.90 -10.75 -8.02
C ALA A 124 20.28 -11.90 -8.83
N VAL A 125 18.95 -12.00 -8.86
CA VAL A 125 18.21 -12.99 -9.65
C VAL A 125 18.43 -12.76 -11.15
N GLY A 126 18.54 -11.51 -11.59
CA GLY A 126 18.83 -11.20 -13.00
C GLY A 126 20.27 -11.51 -13.44
N GLY A 127 21.22 -11.57 -12.50
CA GLY A 127 22.65 -11.70 -12.81
C GLY A 127 23.26 -10.38 -13.31
N SER A 128 22.92 -9.26 -12.67
CA SER A 128 23.27 -7.93 -13.16
C SER A 128 24.75 -7.55 -13.02
N SER A 129 25.19 -6.59 -13.84
CA SER A 129 26.53 -5.98 -13.73
C SER A 129 26.62 -4.95 -12.61
N LEU A 130 27.85 -4.59 -12.23
CA LEU A 130 28.13 -3.60 -11.17
C LEU A 130 27.48 -2.23 -11.45
N ASP A 131 27.35 -1.83 -12.71
CA ASP A 131 26.75 -0.54 -13.06
C ASP A 131 25.26 -0.49 -12.71
N TRP A 132 24.52 -1.58 -12.91
CA TRP A 132 23.13 -1.67 -12.49
C TRP A 132 22.98 -1.67 -10.96
N TRP A 133 23.93 -2.26 -10.24
CA TRP A 133 23.98 -2.16 -8.77
C TRP A 133 24.19 -0.71 -8.30
N ARG A 134 25.10 0.03 -8.94
CA ARG A 134 25.33 1.46 -8.65
C ARG A 134 24.10 2.31 -8.98
N ALA A 135 23.47 2.07 -10.12
CA ALA A 135 22.25 2.73 -10.53
C ALA A 135 21.11 2.50 -9.52
N ALA A 136 20.90 1.27 -9.09
CA ALA A 136 19.91 0.93 -8.08
C ALA A 136 20.21 1.57 -6.72
N ALA A 137 21.47 1.53 -6.27
CA ALA A 137 21.89 2.17 -5.02
C ALA A 137 21.64 3.68 -5.05
N ALA A 138 21.98 4.34 -6.17
CA ALA A 138 21.74 5.77 -6.36
C ALA A 138 20.24 6.11 -6.41
N LEU A 139 19.44 5.31 -7.11
CA LEU A 139 17.98 5.47 -7.19
C LEU A 139 17.33 5.32 -5.81
N VAL A 140 17.67 4.25 -5.09
CA VAL A 140 17.17 4.00 -3.73
C VAL A 140 17.61 5.14 -2.81
N ALA A 141 18.89 5.47 -2.74
CA ALA A 141 19.39 6.55 -1.89
C ALA A 141 18.73 7.90 -2.21
N GLY A 142 18.61 8.25 -3.50
CA GLY A 142 17.96 9.49 -3.93
C GLY A 142 16.48 9.56 -3.56
N ALA A 143 15.73 8.49 -3.83
CA ALA A 143 14.33 8.40 -3.43
C ALA A 143 14.15 8.46 -1.91
N MET A 144 15.06 7.85 -1.15
CA MET A 144 15.07 7.89 0.30
C MET A 144 15.32 9.30 0.86
N ILE A 145 16.32 10.01 0.33
CA ILE A 145 16.62 11.39 0.72
C ILE A 145 15.39 12.28 0.45
N LEU A 146 14.81 12.19 -0.74
CA LEU A 146 13.63 12.96 -1.12
C LEU A 146 12.40 12.62 -0.26
N ALA A 147 12.15 11.35 -0.01
CA ALA A 147 11.05 10.90 0.84
C ALA A 147 11.23 11.38 2.28
N PHE A 148 12.46 11.34 2.81
CA PHE A 148 12.77 11.82 4.15
C PHE A 148 12.56 13.33 4.28
N THR A 149 13.09 14.13 3.35
CA THR A 149 13.05 15.59 3.45
C THR A 149 11.64 16.15 3.28
N THR A 150 10.79 15.45 2.53
CA THR A 150 9.37 15.80 2.41
C THR A 150 8.55 15.32 3.60
N ALA A 151 8.72 14.06 4.04
CA ALA A 151 7.96 13.50 5.15
C ALA A 151 8.19 14.23 6.50
N ARG A 152 9.37 14.81 6.72
CA ARG A 152 9.67 15.60 7.94
C ARG A 152 8.94 16.96 8.00
N ARG A 153 8.32 17.42 6.91
CA ARG A 153 7.65 18.73 6.80
C ARG A 153 6.15 18.63 6.98
N THR A 154 5.49 19.71 7.42
CA THR A 154 4.03 19.78 7.51
C THR A 154 3.38 19.60 6.13
N ALA A 155 2.14 19.11 6.11
CA ALA A 155 1.44 18.79 4.86
C ALA A 155 1.22 20.05 4.01
N PHE A 156 1.47 19.96 2.71
CA PHE A 156 1.21 21.02 1.75
C PHE A 156 0.34 20.53 0.59
N ARG A 157 -0.33 21.45 -0.10
CA ARG A 157 -1.43 21.17 -1.04
C ARG A 157 -1.09 20.18 -2.16
N PHE A 158 0.16 20.15 -2.61
CA PHE A 158 0.62 19.35 -3.75
C PHE A 158 1.57 18.22 -3.38
N GLU A 159 1.62 17.83 -2.11
CA GLU A 159 2.58 16.83 -1.62
C GLU A 159 2.39 15.46 -2.28
N ALA A 160 1.17 15.15 -2.73
CA ALA A 160 0.87 13.91 -3.46
C ALA A 160 1.46 13.87 -4.88
N ALA A 161 1.89 15.00 -5.45
CA ALA A 161 2.47 15.05 -6.79
C ALA A 161 3.87 14.42 -6.83
N GLY A 162 4.66 14.57 -5.78
CA GLY A 162 6.02 14.02 -5.71
C GLY A 162 6.10 12.51 -5.99
N PRO A 163 5.36 11.67 -5.24
CA PRO A 163 5.27 10.24 -5.52
C PRO A 163 4.76 9.91 -6.93
N LEU A 164 3.82 10.69 -7.47
CA LEU A 164 3.31 10.47 -8.83
C LEU A 164 4.37 10.77 -9.89
N LEU A 165 5.16 11.84 -9.71
CA LEU A 165 6.26 12.18 -10.60
C LEU A 165 7.35 11.11 -10.56
N LEU A 166 7.70 10.60 -9.38
CA LEU A 166 8.65 9.49 -9.25
C LEU A 166 8.13 8.21 -9.93
N ALA A 167 6.85 7.92 -9.78
CA ALA A 167 6.21 6.80 -10.45
C ALA A 167 6.20 6.95 -11.98
N GLY A 168 5.88 8.16 -12.48
CA GLY A 168 5.97 8.50 -13.90
C GLY A 168 7.40 8.39 -14.44
N ALA A 169 8.39 8.85 -13.66
CA ALA A 169 9.81 8.67 -13.99
C ALA A 169 10.18 7.18 -14.08
N GLY A 170 9.65 6.34 -13.21
CA GLY A 170 9.80 4.87 -13.29
C GLY A 170 9.24 4.28 -14.59
N VAL A 171 8.07 4.75 -15.04
CA VAL A 171 7.50 4.36 -16.34
C VAL A 171 8.39 4.84 -17.50
N VAL A 172 8.91 6.07 -17.44
CA VAL A 172 9.82 6.62 -18.47
C VAL A 172 11.13 5.84 -18.52
N VAL A 173 11.72 5.49 -17.37
CA VAL A 173 12.93 4.67 -17.29
C VAL A 173 12.72 3.33 -18.01
N ALA A 174 11.58 2.68 -17.77
CA ALA A 174 11.22 1.42 -18.40
C ALA A 174 10.94 1.59 -19.91
N ALA A 175 10.10 2.56 -20.29
CA ALA A 175 9.69 2.80 -21.68
C ALA A 175 10.85 3.22 -22.59
N ALA A 176 11.72 4.11 -22.10
CA ALA A 176 12.86 4.61 -22.86
C ALA A 176 14.09 3.68 -22.79
N ARG A 177 13.99 2.56 -22.04
CA ARG A 177 15.09 1.60 -21.83
C ARG A 177 16.39 2.28 -21.43
N LEU A 178 16.30 3.17 -20.45
CA LEU A 178 17.44 3.97 -20.02
C LEU A 178 18.54 3.05 -19.47
N ASP A 179 19.78 3.32 -19.85
CA ASP A 179 20.95 2.59 -19.39
C ASP A 179 21.27 2.90 -17.92
N ALA A 180 22.14 2.09 -17.31
CA ALA A 180 22.49 2.19 -15.90
C ALA A 180 23.00 3.58 -15.50
N ILE A 181 23.81 4.21 -16.36
CA ILE A 181 24.39 5.54 -16.07
C ILE A 181 23.28 6.59 -16.03
N THR A 182 22.35 6.59 -16.99
CA THR A 182 21.23 7.52 -16.99
C THR A 182 20.33 7.33 -15.77
N VAL A 183 20.04 6.09 -15.37
CA VAL A 183 19.26 5.82 -14.15
C VAL A 183 20.00 6.29 -12.89
N GLN A 184 21.32 6.18 -12.85
CA GLN A 184 22.12 6.73 -11.76
C GLN A 184 21.97 8.26 -11.66
N TYR A 185 21.93 8.97 -12.79
CA TYR A 185 21.66 10.42 -12.80
C TYR A 185 20.25 10.76 -12.35
N VAL A 186 19.24 9.92 -12.65
CA VAL A 186 17.90 10.08 -12.08
C VAL A 186 17.97 9.99 -10.54
N GLY A 187 18.67 9.00 -9.99
CA GLY A 187 18.90 8.88 -8.55
C GLY A 187 19.60 10.11 -7.95
N ALA A 188 20.65 10.62 -8.61
CA ALA A 188 21.36 11.82 -8.18
C ALA A 188 20.45 13.07 -8.22
N ALA A 189 19.62 13.22 -9.25
CA ALA A 189 18.65 14.31 -9.35
C ALA A 189 17.60 14.25 -8.23
N LEU A 190 17.11 13.07 -7.88
CA LEU A 190 16.21 12.89 -6.73
C LEU A 190 16.89 13.30 -5.42
N ALA A 191 18.15 12.91 -5.22
CA ALA A 191 18.93 13.31 -4.05
C ALA A 191 19.10 14.83 -3.99
N LEU A 192 19.46 15.46 -5.11
CA LEU A 192 19.61 16.91 -5.22
C LEU A 192 18.31 17.65 -4.90
N CYS A 193 17.19 17.23 -5.51
CA CYS A 193 15.86 17.75 -5.19
C CYS A 193 15.54 17.60 -3.70
N GLY A 194 15.85 16.44 -3.13
CA GLY A 194 15.68 16.18 -1.70
C GLY A 194 16.49 17.13 -0.83
N LEU A 195 17.76 17.38 -1.18
CA LEU A 195 18.66 18.30 -0.48
C LEU A 195 18.19 19.77 -0.59
N LEU A 196 17.74 20.20 -1.76
CA LEU A 196 17.15 21.54 -1.94
C LEU A 196 15.88 21.69 -1.08
N LEU A 197 15.10 20.62 -0.94
CA LEU A 197 13.96 20.53 -0.03
C LEU A 197 14.37 20.24 1.43
N ALA A 198 15.64 20.25 1.82
CA ALA A 198 16.00 20.09 3.23
C ALA A 198 15.88 21.40 4.03
N PHE A 199 16.07 22.55 3.37
CA PHE A 199 16.29 23.86 4.01
C PHE A 199 15.05 24.73 4.17
N GLY A 200 13.86 24.14 4.32
CA GLY A 200 12.61 24.91 4.40
C GLY A 200 11.44 24.13 4.97
N GLY A 201 10.31 24.82 5.17
CA GLY A 201 9.08 24.25 5.71
C GLY A 201 9.10 24.03 7.22
N GLU A 202 7.91 24.01 7.83
CA GLU A 202 7.78 23.72 9.25
C GLU A 202 7.97 22.22 9.51
N ALA A 203 8.70 21.89 10.59
CA ALA A 203 8.97 20.51 10.95
C ALA A 203 7.74 19.86 11.61
N VAL A 204 7.33 18.69 11.12
CA VAL A 204 6.26 17.86 11.70
C VAL A 204 6.52 17.49 13.15
N SER A 205 7.79 17.46 13.56
CA SER A 205 8.17 17.26 14.95
C SER A 205 7.58 18.31 15.92
N GLY A 206 7.14 19.47 15.40
CA GLY A 206 6.41 20.51 16.15
C GLY A 206 4.89 20.32 16.18
N ALA A 207 4.36 19.18 15.75
CA ALA A 207 2.93 18.89 15.78
C ALA A 207 2.33 19.06 17.19
N GLY A 208 1.21 19.77 17.27
CA GLY A 208 0.49 19.99 18.53
C GLY A 208 -0.22 18.75 19.06
N ARG A 209 -0.79 18.88 20.27
CA ARG A 209 -1.46 17.78 20.99
C ARG A 209 -2.57 17.10 20.18
N ALA A 210 -3.42 17.89 19.52
CA ALA A 210 -4.53 17.36 18.71
C ALA A 210 -4.04 16.41 17.60
N VAL A 211 -3.02 16.83 16.83
CA VAL A 211 -2.45 16.02 15.74
C VAL A 211 -1.84 14.72 16.25
N LEU A 212 -1.19 14.74 17.42
CA LEU A 212 -0.61 13.54 18.04
C LEU A 212 -1.70 12.57 18.53
N LEU A 213 -2.82 13.08 19.05
CA LEU A 213 -3.96 12.28 19.47
C LEU A 213 -4.69 11.66 18.27
N ASP A 214 -4.92 12.43 17.20
CA ASP A 214 -5.55 11.93 15.97
C ASP A 214 -4.70 10.83 15.33
N GLY A 215 -3.37 11.01 15.30
CA GLY A 215 -2.43 9.99 14.85
C GLY A 215 -2.48 8.73 15.69
N TRP A 216 -2.65 8.84 17.02
CA TRP A 216 -2.83 7.70 17.91
C TRP A 216 -4.15 6.98 17.62
N ASN A 217 -5.26 7.69 17.50
CA ASN A 217 -6.56 7.10 17.17
C ASN A 217 -6.51 6.32 15.85
N ALA A 218 -5.91 6.89 14.81
CA ALA A 218 -5.71 6.22 13.53
C ALA A 218 -4.79 4.99 13.62
N ARG A 219 -3.81 4.99 14.53
CA ARG A 219 -2.94 3.84 14.79
C ARG A 219 -3.70 2.74 15.54
N VAL A 220 -4.44 3.09 16.59
CA VAL A 220 -5.25 2.14 17.37
C VAL A 220 -6.28 1.46 16.48
N LEU A 221 -6.98 2.21 15.64
CA LEU A 221 -7.93 1.64 14.68
C LEU A 221 -7.28 0.62 13.74
N ARG A 222 -6.07 0.92 13.22
CA ARG A 222 -5.32 -0.03 12.37
C ARG A 222 -4.82 -1.24 13.13
N ALA A 223 -4.33 -1.04 14.36
CA ALA A 223 -3.90 -2.14 15.22
C ALA A 223 -5.08 -3.07 15.53
N MET A 224 -6.22 -2.52 15.93
CA MET A 224 -7.45 -3.27 16.18
C MET A 224 -7.93 -3.98 14.91
N ALA A 225 -7.89 -3.32 13.75
CA ALA A 225 -8.23 -3.94 12.48
C ALA A 225 -7.42 -5.21 12.20
N VAL A 226 -6.10 -5.17 12.47
CA VAL A 226 -5.20 -6.31 12.27
C VAL A 226 -5.43 -7.37 13.35
N THR A 227 -5.52 -6.98 14.63
CA THR A 227 -5.72 -7.90 15.75
C THR A 227 -7.03 -8.68 15.64
N PHE A 228 -8.09 -8.03 15.18
CA PHE A 228 -9.40 -8.63 14.98
C PHE A 228 -9.61 -9.18 13.56
N LEU A 229 -8.57 -9.18 12.72
CA LEU A 229 -8.63 -9.61 11.32
C LEU A 229 -9.84 -9.02 10.57
N ASP A 230 -10.13 -7.74 10.85
CA ASP A 230 -11.21 -6.98 10.25
C ASP A 230 -10.67 -5.91 9.28
N PRO A 231 -10.20 -6.30 8.07
CA PRO A 231 -9.67 -5.36 7.07
C PRO A 231 -10.67 -4.26 6.67
N MET A 232 -11.97 -4.45 6.91
CA MET A 232 -12.97 -3.42 6.66
C MET A 232 -12.80 -2.20 7.58
N MET A 233 -12.13 -2.33 8.73
CA MET A 233 -11.76 -1.19 9.59
C MET A 233 -10.64 -0.34 8.98
N MET A 234 -9.87 -0.87 8.03
CA MET A 234 -8.81 -0.16 7.33
C MET A 234 -9.31 0.60 6.09
N LEU A 235 -10.59 0.46 5.76
CA LEU A 235 -11.17 1.16 4.63
C LEU A 235 -11.14 2.67 4.85
N PRO A 236 -10.82 3.44 3.81
CA PRO A 236 -10.61 4.86 3.97
C PRO A 236 -11.91 5.60 4.25
N GLU A 237 -11.81 6.57 5.16
CA GLU A 237 -12.87 7.53 5.40
C GLU A 237 -13.10 8.41 4.15
N SER A 238 -14.32 8.96 4.06
CA SER A 238 -14.66 9.95 3.04
C SER A 238 -14.25 11.34 3.51
N ALA A 239 -13.73 12.17 2.62
CA ALA A 239 -13.69 13.61 2.84
C ALA A 239 -15.13 14.18 2.83
N PRO A 240 -15.36 15.34 3.50
CA PRO A 240 -16.63 16.04 3.40
C PRO A 240 -16.93 16.40 1.94
N ALA A 241 -18.10 16.03 1.43
CA ALA A 241 -18.49 16.26 0.04
C ALA A 241 -19.00 17.70 -0.23
N GLY A 242 -18.59 18.68 0.58
CA GLY A 242 -18.94 20.10 0.42
C GLY A 242 -20.45 20.36 0.38
N SER A 243 -20.88 21.21 -0.57
CA SER A 243 -22.25 21.72 -0.74
C SER A 243 -23.28 20.71 -1.28
N TRP A 244 -22.90 19.46 -1.49
CA TRP A 244 -23.78 18.47 -2.08
C TRP A 244 -24.80 17.99 -1.05
N SER A 245 -26.02 18.52 -1.16
CA SER A 245 -27.13 18.20 -0.27
C SER A 245 -27.54 16.72 -0.33
N LEU A 246 -27.65 16.07 0.83
CA LEU A 246 -28.24 14.73 0.96
C LEU A 246 -29.76 14.77 1.26
N ARG A 247 -30.44 15.90 1.05
CA ARG A 247 -31.89 16.03 1.36
C ARG A 247 -32.79 15.05 0.59
N SER A 248 -32.32 14.53 -0.55
CA SER A 248 -32.98 13.47 -1.32
C SER A 248 -31.95 12.41 -1.68
N PRO A 249 -31.63 11.49 -0.75
CA PRO A 249 -30.59 10.50 -0.97
C PRO A 249 -31.11 9.39 -1.87
N THR A 250 -30.53 9.23 -3.07
CA THR A 250 -30.72 8.04 -3.90
C THR A 250 -29.52 7.12 -3.72
N ALA A 251 -29.71 5.80 -3.89
CA ALA A 251 -28.64 4.82 -3.81
C ALA A 251 -27.44 5.18 -4.72
N PHE A 252 -27.72 5.65 -5.93
CA PHE A 252 -26.70 6.08 -6.89
C PHE A 252 -25.99 7.36 -6.48
N ARG A 253 -26.72 8.37 -5.99
CA ARG A 253 -26.11 9.62 -5.49
C ARG A 253 -25.18 9.35 -4.32
N LEU A 254 -25.56 8.45 -3.42
CA LEU A 254 -24.73 8.03 -2.30
C LEU A 254 -23.46 7.30 -2.78
N ALA A 255 -23.60 6.40 -3.75
CA ALA A 255 -22.46 5.70 -4.35
C ALA A 255 -21.47 6.69 -4.97
N TRP A 256 -21.98 7.63 -5.78
CA TRP A 256 -21.16 8.65 -6.44
C TRP A 256 -20.48 9.59 -5.44
N LEU A 257 -21.21 10.10 -4.45
CA LEU A 257 -20.64 10.93 -3.38
C LEU A 257 -19.59 10.17 -2.56
N GLY A 258 -19.79 8.87 -2.36
CA GLY A 258 -18.82 8.00 -1.72
C GLY A 258 -17.50 7.90 -2.49
N ILE A 259 -17.56 7.91 -3.83
CA ILE A 259 -16.39 7.95 -4.73
C ILE A 259 -15.75 9.33 -4.72
N VAL A 260 -16.53 10.40 -4.91
CA VAL A 260 -16.04 11.79 -4.96
C VAL A 260 -15.36 12.18 -3.66
N GLY A 261 -15.95 11.83 -2.51
CA GLY A 261 -15.35 12.04 -1.20
C GLY A 261 -14.04 11.26 -0.98
N ARG A 262 -13.74 10.29 -1.84
CA ARG A 262 -12.49 9.50 -1.85
C ARG A 262 -11.61 9.78 -3.06
N SER A 263 -11.86 10.86 -3.80
CA SER A 263 -11.06 11.32 -4.94
C SER A 263 -9.56 11.49 -4.61
N ARG A 264 -9.19 11.76 -3.35
CA ARG A 264 -7.78 11.75 -2.89
C ARG A 264 -7.04 10.42 -3.15
N TYR A 265 -7.77 9.32 -3.35
CA TYR A 265 -7.24 8.01 -3.72
C TYR A 265 -7.09 7.82 -5.24
N ALA A 266 -7.50 8.78 -6.08
CA ALA A 266 -7.25 8.72 -7.53
C ALA A 266 -5.75 8.62 -7.87
N SER A 267 -4.91 9.27 -7.06
CA SER A 267 -3.45 9.11 -7.18
C SER A 267 -2.96 7.71 -6.82
N ALA A 268 -3.63 6.99 -5.91
CA ALA A 268 -3.31 5.58 -5.68
C ALA A 268 -3.75 4.70 -6.84
N LEU A 269 -4.90 5.01 -7.45
CA LEU A 269 -5.41 4.33 -8.65
C LEU A 269 -4.39 4.44 -9.81
N LEU A 270 -3.82 5.63 -10.03
CA LEU A 270 -2.76 5.83 -11.01
C LEU A 270 -1.46 5.09 -10.66
N LEU A 271 -1.00 5.15 -9.40
CA LEU A 271 0.20 4.41 -8.95
C LEU A 271 0.07 2.91 -9.19
N VAL A 272 -1.11 2.33 -8.90
CA VAL A 272 -1.36 0.91 -9.12
C VAL A 272 -1.38 0.58 -10.61
N ALA A 273 -1.94 1.44 -11.47
CA ALA A 273 -1.88 1.25 -12.93
C ALA A 273 -0.43 1.21 -13.43
N PHE A 274 0.42 2.15 -13.00
CA PHE A 274 1.83 2.15 -13.35
C PHE A 274 2.59 0.94 -12.81
N ALA A 275 2.32 0.52 -11.57
CA ALA A 275 2.91 -0.67 -10.98
C ALA A 275 2.56 -1.95 -11.76
N VAL A 276 1.30 -2.09 -12.19
CA VAL A 276 0.85 -3.22 -13.02
C VAL A 276 1.52 -3.19 -14.40
N ALA A 277 1.56 -2.03 -15.05
CA ALA A 277 2.14 -1.88 -16.38
C ALA A 277 3.65 -2.18 -16.39
N VAL A 278 4.41 -1.56 -15.49
CA VAL A 278 5.86 -1.81 -15.40
C VAL A 278 6.15 -3.20 -14.85
N GLY A 279 5.34 -3.72 -13.93
CA GLY A 279 5.46 -5.09 -13.45
C GLY A 279 5.29 -6.13 -14.55
N HIS A 280 4.44 -5.88 -15.54
CA HIS A 280 4.27 -6.76 -16.70
C HIS A 280 5.54 -6.89 -17.55
N VAL A 281 6.28 -5.79 -17.72
CA VAL A 281 7.54 -5.78 -18.47
C VAL A 281 8.70 -6.30 -17.63
N ALA A 282 8.76 -5.89 -16.35
CA ALA A 282 9.83 -6.25 -15.44
C ALA A 282 9.79 -7.72 -15.02
N VAL A 283 8.62 -8.36 -15.01
CA VAL A 283 8.43 -9.76 -14.59
C VAL A 283 7.54 -10.48 -15.62
N PRO A 284 8.09 -10.83 -16.80
CA PRO A 284 7.29 -11.27 -17.95
C PRO A 284 6.58 -12.62 -17.74
N THR A 285 7.02 -13.43 -16.79
CA THR A 285 6.41 -14.73 -16.48
C THR A 285 5.10 -14.62 -15.70
N LEU A 286 4.82 -13.46 -15.09
CA LEU A 286 3.59 -13.28 -14.34
C LEU A 286 2.40 -13.18 -15.29
N PRO A 287 1.38 -14.06 -15.16
CA PRO A 287 0.23 -14.02 -16.04
C PRO A 287 -0.50 -12.68 -15.96
N GLY A 288 -0.90 -12.14 -17.11
CA GLY A 288 -1.69 -10.91 -17.21
C GLY A 288 -2.93 -10.90 -16.31
N PRO A 289 -3.72 -11.99 -16.22
CA PRO A 289 -4.85 -12.07 -15.29
C PRO A 289 -4.46 -11.84 -13.82
N VAL A 290 -3.29 -12.30 -13.39
CA VAL A 290 -2.80 -12.12 -12.00
C VAL A 290 -2.52 -10.64 -11.74
N LEU A 291 -1.74 -9.99 -12.61
CA LEU A 291 -1.34 -8.59 -12.47
C LEU A 291 -2.55 -7.66 -12.54
N VAL A 292 -3.41 -7.82 -13.58
CA VAL A 292 -4.59 -7.00 -13.77
C VAL A 292 -5.62 -7.23 -12.66
N GLY A 293 -5.84 -8.48 -12.25
CA GLY A 293 -6.82 -8.81 -11.22
C GLY A 293 -6.45 -8.26 -9.84
N ILE A 294 -5.22 -8.51 -9.38
CA ILE A 294 -4.72 -7.97 -8.10
C ILE A 294 -4.65 -6.45 -8.15
N GLY A 295 -4.15 -5.88 -9.25
CA GLY A 295 -4.08 -4.44 -9.45
C GLY A 295 -5.45 -3.77 -9.39
N ALA A 296 -6.43 -4.30 -10.13
CA ALA A 296 -7.80 -3.79 -10.11
C ALA A 296 -8.41 -3.88 -8.72
N TYR A 297 -8.24 -5.00 -8.01
CA TYR A 297 -8.77 -5.17 -6.66
C TYR A 297 -8.21 -4.12 -5.70
N LEU A 298 -6.89 -3.90 -5.71
CA LEU A 298 -6.22 -2.90 -4.87
C LEU A 298 -6.64 -1.47 -5.23
N ALA A 299 -6.78 -1.16 -6.53
CA ALA A 299 -7.17 0.16 -7.01
C ALA A 299 -8.63 0.50 -6.66
N LEU A 300 -9.53 -0.48 -6.70
CA LEU A 300 -10.97 -0.31 -6.52
C LEU A 300 -11.43 -0.38 -5.06
N THR A 301 -10.73 -1.14 -4.21
CA THR A 301 -11.10 -1.33 -2.79
C THR A 301 -11.37 -0.02 -2.02
N PRO A 302 -10.55 1.05 -2.15
CA PRO A 302 -10.84 2.34 -1.52
C PRO A 302 -12.23 2.91 -1.86
N PHE A 303 -12.68 2.73 -3.10
CA PHE A 303 -13.94 3.29 -3.60
C PHE A 303 -15.17 2.47 -3.20
N GLY A 304 -14.99 1.18 -2.88
CA GLY A 304 -16.04 0.34 -2.29
C GLY A 304 -16.39 0.70 -0.83
N ALA A 305 -15.57 1.53 -0.17
CA ALA A 305 -15.69 1.79 1.25
C ALA A 305 -17.00 2.49 1.67
N GLY A 306 -17.63 3.26 0.78
CA GLY A 306 -18.95 3.86 1.03
C GLY A 306 -20.00 2.80 1.37
N LEU A 307 -20.06 1.73 0.57
CA LEU A 307 -20.96 0.61 0.80
C LEU A 307 -20.61 -0.15 2.08
N GLY A 308 -19.32 -0.35 2.36
CA GLY A 308 -18.85 -1.02 3.58
C GLY A 308 -19.31 -0.35 4.87
N VAL A 309 -19.31 0.99 4.91
CA VAL A 309 -19.79 1.77 6.06
C VAL A 309 -21.30 1.61 6.26
N LEU A 310 -22.07 1.52 5.18
CA LEU A 310 -23.51 1.25 5.24
C LEU A 310 -23.79 -0.21 5.64
N TRP A 311 -23.00 -1.16 5.15
CA TRP A 311 -23.24 -2.58 5.38
C TRP A 311 -22.99 -3.02 6.83
N ARG A 312 -22.11 -2.32 7.54
CA ARG A 312 -21.84 -2.56 8.97
C ARG A 312 -22.96 -2.12 9.91
N ASN A 313 -23.81 -1.19 9.50
CA ASN A 313 -24.87 -0.67 10.36
C ASN A 313 -26.25 -0.83 9.69
N PRO A 314 -27.04 -1.84 10.09
CA PRO A 314 -28.39 -2.04 9.57
C PRO A 314 -29.31 -0.82 9.75
N GLY A 315 -29.15 -0.07 10.85
CA GLY A 315 -29.89 1.16 11.10
C GLY A 315 -29.64 2.23 10.05
N ARG A 316 -28.37 2.42 9.63
CA ARG A 316 -28.03 3.36 8.55
C ARG A 316 -28.67 2.98 7.23
N ARG A 317 -28.75 1.69 6.89
CA ARG A 317 -29.43 1.24 5.67
C ARG A 317 -30.93 1.46 5.72
N ARG A 318 -31.56 1.16 6.86
CA ARG A 318 -33.01 1.38 7.05
C ARG A 318 -33.40 2.85 6.90
N TRP A 319 -32.54 3.76 7.37
CA TRP A 319 -32.79 5.19 7.27
C TRP A 319 -32.75 5.76 5.84
N LEU A 320 -32.13 5.04 4.90
CA LEU A 320 -32.02 5.47 3.50
C LEU A 320 -33.25 5.14 2.65
N GLY A 321 -34.16 4.28 3.12
CA GLY A 321 -35.36 3.87 2.36
C GLY A 321 -35.11 2.97 1.13
N SER A 322 -33.87 2.85 0.66
CA SER A 322 -33.50 1.97 -0.47
C SER A 322 -33.40 0.49 -0.09
N SER A 323 -33.69 -0.39 -1.06
CA SER A 323 -33.49 -1.83 -0.87
C SER A 323 -32.00 -2.19 -0.83
N SER A 324 -31.66 -3.30 -0.18
CA SER A 324 -30.25 -3.75 -0.12
C SER A 324 -29.69 -4.09 -1.50
N ARG A 325 -30.52 -4.63 -2.40
CA ARG A 325 -30.12 -4.93 -3.79
C ARG A 325 -29.82 -3.65 -4.57
N GLU A 326 -30.69 -2.65 -4.45
CA GLU A 326 -30.52 -1.35 -5.09
C GLU A 326 -29.20 -0.66 -4.65
N LEU A 327 -28.90 -0.68 -3.35
CA LEU A 327 -27.64 -0.13 -2.83
C LEU A 327 -26.40 -0.84 -3.41
N VAL A 328 -26.42 -2.17 -3.47
CA VAL A 328 -25.31 -2.97 -4.02
C VAL A 328 -25.14 -2.72 -5.51
N LEU A 329 -26.24 -2.70 -6.28
CA LEU A 329 -26.22 -2.45 -7.72
C LEU A 329 -25.72 -1.03 -8.03
N ALA A 330 -26.23 -0.02 -7.33
CA ALA A 330 -25.82 1.37 -7.53
C ALA A 330 -24.32 1.58 -7.25
N HIS A 331 -23.80 1.01 -6.15
CA HIS A 331 -22.37 1.04 -5.86
C HIS A 331 -21.57 0.19 -6.84
N GLY A 332 -22.11 -0.92 -7.32
CA GLY A 332 -21.51 -1.76 -8.35
C GLY A 332 -21.32 -1.01 -9.66
N VAL A 333 -22.36 -0.34 -10.16
CA VAL A 333 -22.29 0.50 -11.37
C VAL A 333 -21.24 1.61 -11.20
N ALA A 334 -21.25 2.30 -10.06
CA ALA A 334 -20.29 3.36 -9.80
C ALA A 334 -18.85 2.83 -9.70
N LEU A 335 -18.65 1.65 -9.10
CA LEU A 335 -17.34 1.00 -9.02
C LEU A 335 -16.86 0.48 -10.38
N THR A 336 -17.75 -0.02 -11.22
CA THR A 336 -17.46 -0.38 -12.62
C THR A 336 -16.97 0.84 -13.40
N ALA A 337 -17.58 2.01 -13.22
CA ALA A 337 -17.11 3.24 -13.86
C ALA A 337 -15.67 3.60 -13.42
N VAL A 338 -15.34 3.45 -12.14
CA VAL A 338 -13.96 3.62 -11.65
C VAL A 338 -13.02 2.55 -12.23
N GLY A 339 -13.50 1.31 -12.37
CA GLY A 339 -12.79 0.22 -13.04
C GLY A 339 -12.44 0.56 -14.49
N LEU A 340 -13.38 1.09 -15.26
CA LEU A 340 -13.16 1.51 -16.64
C LEU A 340 -12.15 2.66 -16.73
N VAL A 341 -12.20 3.64 -15.82
CA VAL A 341 -11.20 4.71 -15.73
C VAL A 341 -9.81 4.12 -15.43
N TRP A 342 -9.72 3.16 -14.52
CA TRP A 342 -8.46 2.49 -14.22
C TRP A 342 -7.95 1.67 -15.42
N CYS A 343 -8.83 0.98 -16.15
CA CYS A 343 -8.45 0.31 -17.39
C CYS A 343 -7.88 1.29 -18.41
N ALA A 344 -8.51 2.45 -18.61
CA ALA A 344 -8.01 3.46 -19.53
C ALA A 344 -6.60 3.94 -19.14
N LEU A 345 -6.37 4.21 -17.85
CA LEU A 345 -5.06 4.62 -17.33
C LEU A 345 -4.00 3.51 -17.50
N LEU A 346 -4.37 2.26 -17.22
CA LEU A 346 -3.50 1.11 -17.43
C LEU A 346 -3.16 0.94 -18.92
N SER A 347 -4.14 1.05 -19.82
CA SER A 347 -3.91 0.98 -21.27
C SER A 347 -2.98 2.08 -21.77
N VAL A 348 -3.11 3.31 -21.26
CA VAL A 348 -2.17 4.41 -21.60
C VAL A 348 -0.75 4.07 -21.13
N ALA A 349 -0.59 3.52 -19.93
CA ALA A 349 0.71 3.13 -19.41
C ALA A 349 1.34 1.96 -20.21
N LEU A 350 0.53 0.97 -20.59
CA LEU A 350 0.96 -0.14 -21.45
C LEU A 350 1.36 0.33 -22.85
N LEU A 351 0.59 1.25 -23.43
CA LEU A 351 0.90 1.89 -24.71
C LEU A 351 2.24 2.63 -24.65
N ALA A 352 2.49 3.38 -23.57
CA ALA A 352 3.76 4.06 -23.37
C ALA A 352 4.95 3.09 -23.27
N LEU A 353 4.72 1.87 -22.74
CA LEU A 353 5.71 0.80 -22.68
C LEU A 353 5.81 -0.02 -23.98
N GLY A 354 4.96 0.24 -24.97
CA GLY A 354 4.90 -0.55 -26.22
C GLY A 354 4.43 -1.99 -26.01
N THR A 355 3.60 -2.25 -24.99
CA THR A 355 3.10 -3.59 -24.66
C THR A 355 1.57 -3.61 -24.53
N ALA A 356 1.00 -4.81 -24.45
CA ALA A 356 -0.43 -5.00 -24.21
C ALA A 356 -0.69 -6.33 -23.51
N PHE A 357 -1.69 -6.36 -22.64
CA PHE A 357 -2.20 -7.63 -22.10
C PHE A 357 -3.11 -8.33 -23.11
N SER A 358 -3.19 -9.66 -22.99
CA SER A 358 -4.23 -10.46 -23.65
C SER A 358 -5.63 -9.91 -23.32
N PRO A 359 -6.57 -9.85 -24.30
CA PRO A 359 -7.96 -9.43 -24.08
C PRO A 359 -8.63 -10.11 -22.87
N LEU A 360 -8.30 -11.38 -22.62
CA LEU A 360 -8.83 -12.17 -21.52
C LEU A 360 -8.48 -11.57 -20.14
N SER A 361 -7.32 -10.92 -20.01
CA SER A 361 -6.86 -10.33 -18.74
C SER A 361 -7.82 -9.23 -18.26
N TRP A 362 -8.47 -8.51 -19.17
CA TRP A 362 -9.40 -7.43 -18.81
C TRP A 362 -10.68 -7.93 -18.14
N VAL A 363 -11.06 -9.21 -18.34
CA VAL A 363 -12.19 -9.85 -17.62
C VAL A 363 -11.95 -9.84 -16.11
N THR A 364 -10.68 -9.88 -15.67
CA THR A 364 -10.36 -9.83 -14.23
C THR A 364 -10.75 -8.51 -13.57
N VAL A 365 -10.97 -7.43 -14.32
CA VAL A 365 -11.46 -6.17 -13.75
C VAL A 365 -12.92 -6.31 -13.31
N ALA A 366 -13.75 -6.99 -14.10
CA ALA A 366 -15.12 -7.30 -13.70
C ALA A 366 -15.15 -8.22 -12.47
N LEU A 367 -14.27 -9.23 -12.44
CA LEU A 367 -14.11 -10.09 -11.26
C LEU A 367 -13.63 -9.30 -10.03
N ALA A 368 -12.73 -8.34 -10.20
CA ALA A 368 -12.27 -7.48 -9.12
C ALA A 368 -13.41 -6.59 -8.58
N VAL A 369 -14.25 -6.01 -9.44
CA VAL A 369 -15.45 -5.27 -9.02
C VAL A 369 -16.37 -6.16 -8.16
N LEU A 370 -16.70 -7.35 -8.65
CA LEU A 370 -17.55 -8.31 -7.90
C LEU A 370 -16.90 -8.73 -6.57
N SER A 371 -15.58 -8.93 -6.58
CA SER A 371 -14.80 -9.31 -5.41
C SER A 371 -14.77 -8.19 -4.37
N VAL A 372 -14.61 -6.93 -4.79
CA VAL A 372 -14.71 -5.77 -3.90
C VAL A 372 -16.13 -5.64 -3.33
N LEU A 373 -17.17 -5.76 -4.15
CA LEU A 373 -18.56 -5.73 -3.67
C LEU A 373 -18.81 -6.82 -2.63
N ARG A 374 -18.33 -8.05 -2.87
CA ARG A 374 -18.43 -9.18 -1.94
C ARG A 374 -17.61 -8.96 -0.66
N THR A 375 -16.46 -8.30 -0.77
CA THR A 375 -15.63 -7.90 0.38
C THR A 375 -16.39 -6.89 1.24
N VAL A 376 -16.93 -5.83 0.64
CA VAL A 376 -17.54 -4.71 1.38
C VAL A 376 -18.95 -4.99 1.89
N THR A 377 -19.62 -6.01 1.35
CA THR A 377 -20.95 -6.49 1.80
C THR A 377 -20.88 -7.73 2.70
N ARG A 378 -19.70 -8.00 3.28
CA ARG A 378 -19.58 -9.08 4.27
C ARG A 378 -20.29 -8.70 5.57
N GLN A 379 -20.79 -9.71 6.28
CA GLN A 379 -21.34 -9.54 7.62
C GLN A 379 -20.23 -9.15 8.62
N PRO A 380 -20.57 -8.53 9.77
CA PRO A 380 -19.62 -8.32 10.85
C PRO A 380 -18.91 -9.61 11.24
N VAL A 381 -17.67 -9.49 11.72
CA VAL A 381 -16.86 -10.65 12.08
C VAL A 381 -17.57 -11.45 13.17
N ASP A 382 -17.81 -12.72 12.90
CA ASP A 382 -18.43 -13.65 13.85
C ASP A 382 -17.35 -14.56 14.44
N TYR A 383 -17.13 -14.41 15.74
CA TYR A 383 -16.17 -15.19 16.51
C TYR A 383 -16.77 -16.50 17.05
N SER A 384 -18.06 -16.76 16.82
CA SER A 384 -18.67 -18.04 17.16
C SER A 384 -18.04 -19.16 16.31
N SER A 385 -17.62 -20.23 16.97
CA SER A 385 -16.85 -21.31 16.33
C SER A 385 -17.76 -22.47 15.93
N ALA A 386 -17.78 -22.81 14.64
CA ALA A 386 -18.21 -24.15 14.18
C ALA A 386 -17.03 -25.15 14.13
N GLY A 387 -15.83 -24.73 14.55
CA GLY A 387 -14.58 -25.50 14.49
C GLY A 387 -13.36 -24.60 14.30
N PHE A 388 -12.17 -25.18 14.41
CA PHE A 388 -10.89 -24.52 14.17
C PHE A 388 -10.24 -25.06 12.89
N VAL A 389 -9.50 -24.21 12.19
CA VAL A 389 -8.67 -24.55 11.03
C VAL A 389 -7.24 -24.23 11.41
N ASP A 390 -6.35 -25.21 11.27
CA ASP A 390 -4.92 -24.99 11.46
C ASP A 390 -4.38 -24.08 10.35
N THR A 391 -3.80 -22.96 10.76
CA THR A 391 -3.08 -22.07 9.86
C THR A 391 -1.60 -22.03 10.28
N PRO A 392 -0.69 -21.57 9.40
CA PRO A 392 0.71 -21.35 9.78
C PRO A 392 0.89 -20.39 10.97
N ALA A 393 -0.12 -19.58 11.29
CA ALA A 393 -0.16 -18.67 12.43
C ALA A 393 -0.86 -19.27 13.67
N GLY A 394 -1.21 -20.56 13.64
CA GLY A 394 -1.94 -21.27 14.68
C GLY A 394 -3.40 -21.57 14.31
N PRO A 395 -4.14 -22.30 15.16
CA PRO A 395 -5.55 -22.62 14.94
C PRO A 395 -6.41 -21.35 14.95
N MET A 396 -7.19 -21.13 13.89
CA MET A 396 -8.13 -20.01 13.77
C MET A 396 -9.57 -20.52 13.62
N PRO A 397 -10.59 -19.81 14.12
CA PRO A 397 -11.98 -20.18 13.90
C PRO A 397 -12.30 -20.29 12.41
N ALA A 398 -12.92 -21.39 11.98
CA ALA A 398 -13.21 -21.63 10.56
C ALA A 398 -14.06 -20.52 9.90
N ASN A 399 -15.01 -19.96 10.67
CA ASN A 399 -15.85 -18.86 10.24
C ASN A 399 -15.03 -17.57 10.00
N LEU A 400 -14.01 -17.32 10.82
CA LEU A 400 -13.12 -16.17 10.67
C LEU A 400 -12.34 -16.27 9.36
N MET A 401 -11.77 -17.44 9.06
CA MET A 401 -11.07 -17.69 7.79
C MET A 401 -12.00 -17.49 6.59
N ARG A 402 -13.20 -18.09 6.63
CA ARG A 402 -14.19 -17.92 5.55
C ARG A 402 -14.59 -16.46 5.33
N GLN A 403 -14.72 -15.68 6.41
CA GLN A 403 -15.08 -14.26 6.34
C GLN A 403 -13.92 -13.37 5.90
N LEU A 404 -12.67 -13.74 6.21
CA LEU A 404 -11.46 -13.03 5.79
C LEU A 404 -11.25 -13.15 4.28
N PHE A 405 -11.47 -14.34 3.72
CA PHE A 405 -11.31 -14.59 2.28
C PHE A 405 -12.52 -14.22 1.43
N ARG A 406 -13.65 -13.83 2.03
CA ARG A 406 -14.86 -13.47 1.28
C ARG A 406 -14.61 -12.23 0.40
N GLY A 407 -14.62 -12.44 -0.91
CA GLY A 407 -14.27 -11.46 -1.93
C GLY A 407 -12.98 -11.85 -2.64
N PRO A 408 -11.81 -11.82 -1.97
CA PRO A 408 -10.55 -12.30 -2.52
C PRO A 408 -10.60 -13.74 -3.04
N ASP A 409 -11.42 -14.60 -2.43
CA ASP A 409 -11.67 -15.97 -2.88
C ASP A 409 -12.19 -16.04 -4.32
N LEU A 410 -13.19 -15.23 -4.65
CA LEU A 410 -13.75 -15.12 -6.01
C LEU A 410 -12.68 -14.66 -7.01
N LEU A 411 -11.89 -13.65 -6.63
CA LEU A 411 -10.82 -13.15 -7.48
C LEU A 411 -9.75 -14.21 -7.72
N ALA A 412 -9.31 -14.91 -6.67
CA ALA A 412 -8.29 -15.94 -6.77
C ALA A 412 -8.72 -17.09 -7.68
N VAL A 413 -9.94 -17.62 -7.48
CA VAL A 413 -10.48 -18.68 -8.35
C VAL A 413 -10.63 -18.19 -9.78
N GLY A 414 -11.15 -16.97 -9.99
CA GLY A 414 -11.30 -16.40 -11.33
C GLY A 414 -9.96 -16.17 -12.04
N ILE A 415 -8.95 -15.67 -11.33
CA ILE A 415 -7.58 -15.53 -11.87
C ILE A 415 -7.01 -16.89 -12.25
N LEU A 416 -7.15 -17.92 -11.40
CA LEU A 416 -6.66 -19.26 -11.69
C LEU A 416 -7.31 -19.83 -12.96
N VAL A 417 -8.63 -19.72 -13.10
CA VAL A 417 -9.34 -20.18 -14.30
C VAL A 417 -8.85 -19.42 -15.53
N LEU A 418 -8.78 -18.09 -15.47
CA LEU A 418 -8.37 -17.28 -16.63
C LEU A 418 -6.90 -17.48 -16.99
N ALA A 419 -6.02 -17.73 -16.02
CA ALA A 419 -4.61 -18.01 -16.25
C ALA A 419 -4.34 -19.43 -16.83
N GLN A 420 -5.33 -20.33 -16.79
CA GLN A 420 -5.25 -21.64 -17.46
C GLN A 420 -5.84 -21.62 -18.88
N LEU A 421 -6.68 -20.63 -19.19
CA LEU A 421 -7.38 -20.50 -20.47
C LEU A 421 -6.64 -19.64 -21.49
N GLY A 422 -5.75 -18.75 -21.04
CA GLY A 422 -4.91 -17.89 -21.87
C GLY A 422 -3.46 -18.21 -21.65
#